data_AF-A0A7C3S2K7-F1
#
_entry.id   AF-A0A7C3S2K7-F1
#
_cell.length_a   1.000
_cell.length_b   1.000
_cell.length_c   1.000
_cell.angle_alpha   90.00
_cell.angle_beta   90.00
_cell.angle_gamma   90.00
#
_symmetry.space_group_name_H-M   'P 1'
#
loop_
_entity.id
_entity.type
_entity.pdbx_description
1 polymer ?
#
loop_
_entity_poly.entity_id
_entity_poly.type
_entity_poly.pdbx_seq_one_letter_code
_entity_poly.pdbx_strand_id
1 'polypeptide(L)'
;MITAFASADTAIQAMREGAYDYITKPFKVDEIRLIIRNALEKKHLQKENVLLKEAVKERFRFGNIIGQSPKMQALYDLLEKVAPTKTNVLITGESGTGKKLVAKAIHYDSPRKDKPFV
;
A
#
# COMPACT_ATOMS: atom_id res chain seq x y z
N MET A 1 18.74 -16.73 -13.68
CA MET A 1 19.55 -17.27 -14.79
C MET A 1 20.82 -17.83 -14.18
N ILE A 2 21.16 -19.10 -14.40
CA ILE A 2 22.39 -19.72 -13.85
C ILE A 2 23.37 -19.80 -15.02
N THR A 3 24.41 -18.98 -15.02
CA THR A 3 25.41 -18.94 -16.11
C THR A 3 26.65 -19.76 -15.74
N ALA A 4 27.13 -20.58 -16.68
CA ALA A 4 28.23 -21.53 -16.45
C ALA A 4 29.62 -20.93 -16.76
N PHE A 5 29.69 -19.79 -17.44
CA PHE A 5 30.91 -19.04 -17.73
C PHE A 5 30.53 -17.56 -17.77
N ALA A 6 31.00 -16.77 -16.81
CA ALA A 6 30.63 -15.36 -16.76
C ALA A 6 31.74 -14.52 -16.13
N SER A 7 32.17 -13.51 -16.89
CA SER A 7 33.03 -12.41 -16.43
C SER A 7 32.26 -11.47 -15.50
N ALA A 8 32.96 -10.76 -14.62
CA ALA A 8 32.38 -9.85 -13.63
C ALA A 8 31.39 -8.83 -14.23
N ASP A 9 31.60 -8.43 -15.49
CA ASP A 9 30.75 -7.46 -16.20
C ASP A 9 29.30 -7.95 -16.37
N THR A 10 29.12 -9.24 -16.68
CA THR A 10 27.79 -9.83 -16.87
C THR A 10 27.02 -9.96 -15.55
N ALA A 11 27.74 -10.18 -14.44
CA ALA A 11 27.16 -10.20 -13.10
C ALA A 11 26.64 -8.82 -12.69
N ILE A 12 27.44 -7.78 -12.95
CA ILE A 12 27.08 -6.39 -12.66
C ILE A 12 25.85 -5.98 -13.48
N GLN A 13 25.79 -6.37 -14.75
CA GLN A 13 24.66 -6.06 -15.60
C GLN A 13 23.36 -6.75 -15.13
N ALA A 14 23.42 -8.04 -14.76
CA ALA A 14 22.26 -8.74 -14.21
C ALA A 14 21.73 -8.09 -12.92
N MET A 15 22.62 -7.64 -12.03
CA MET A 15 22.21 -6.94 -10.79
C MET A 15 21.57 -5.59 -11.10
N ARG A 16 22.06 -4.84 -12.10
CA ARG A 16 21.45 -3.58 -12.55
C ARG A 16 20.06 -3.78 -13.17
N GLU A 17 19.85 -4.90 -13.84
CA GLU A 17 18.56 -5.29 -14.42
C GLU A 17 17.57 -5.85 -13.39
N GLY A 18 17.94 -5.88 -12.10
CA GLY A 18 17.05 -6.27 -11.00
C GLY A 18 17.15 -7.74 -10.59
N ALA A 19 18.23 -8.44 -10.98
CA ALA A 19 18.51 -9.74 -10.40
C ALA A 19 18.67 -9.63 -8.89
N TYR A 20 18.09 -10.59 -8.17
CA TYR A 20 18.15 -10.62 -6.71
C TYR A 20 19.57 -10.93 -6.20
N ASP A 21 20.22 -11.90 -6.84
CA ASP A 21 21.57 -12.32 -6.52
C ASP A 21 22.19 -13.06 -7.73
N TYR A 22 23.51 -13.15 -7.75
CA TYR A 22 24.30 -13.77 -8.82
C TYR A 22 25.19 -14.89 -8.27
N ILE A 23 25.22 -16.04 -8.96
CA ILE A 23 25.88 -17.26 -8.49
C ILE A 23 26.86 -17.77 -9.54
N THR A 24 28.17 -17.74 -9.23
CA THR A 24 29.24 -18.29 -10.05
C THR A 24 29.45 -19.77 -9.80
N LYS A 25 29.76 -20.54 -10.85
CA LYS A 25 30.30 -21.89 -10.69
C LYS A 25 31.82 -21.83 -10.43
N PRO A 26 32.38 -22.75 -9.61
CA PRO A 26 31.68 -23.75 -8.81
C PRO A 26 31.03 -23.13 -7.56
N PHE A 27 29.76 -23.45 -7.31
CA PHE A 27 29.00 -22.98 -6.13
C PHE A 27 28.77 -24.13 -5.14
N LYS A 28 28.58 -23.79 -3.86
CA LYS A 28 28.14 -24.76 -2.86
C LYS A 28 26.61 -24.81 -2.82
N VAL A 29 26.03 -26.01 -2.73
CA VAL A 29 24.58 -26.21 -2.68
C VAL A 29 23.95 -25.45 -1.50
N ASP A 30 24.66 -25.34 -0.38
CA ASP A 30 24.21 -24.61 0.81
C ASP A 30 24.10 -23.09 0.58
N GLU A 31 25.00 -22.51 -0.22
CA GLU A 31 24.95 -21.08 -0.59
C GLU A 31 23.70 -20.79 -1.43
N ILE A 32 23.39 -21.67 -2.40
CA ILE A 32 22.16 -21.56 -3.19
C ILE A 32 20.92 -21.63 -2.29
N ARG A 33 20.92 -22.57 -1.34
CA ARG A 33 19.78 -22.77 -0.43
C ARG A 33 19.55 -21.56 0.47
N LEU A 34 20.61 -20.90 0.91
CA LEU A 34 20.53 -19.66 1.68
C LEU A 34 19.98 -18.51 0.85
N ILE A 35 20.50 -18.32 -0.37
CA ILE A 35 20.06 -17.26 -1.29
C ILE A 35 18.57 -17.40 -1.62
N ILE A 36 18.13 -18.63 -1.95
CA ILE A 36 16.72 -18.91 -2.25
C ILE A 36 15.83 -18.64 -1.03
N ARG A 37 16.25 -19.06 0.17
CA ARG A 37 15.49 -18.82 1.40
C ARG A 37 15.30 -17.33 1.65
N ASN A 38 16.38 -16.56 1.58
CA ASN A 38 16.34 -15.11 1.79
C ASN A 38 15.48 -14.40 0.73
N ALA A 39 15.56 -14.84 -0.53
CA ALA A 39 14.74 -14.30 -1.61
C ALA A 39 13.24 -14.52 -1.37
N LEU A 40 12.86 -15.72 -0.93
CA LEU A 40 11.47 -16.06 -0.63
C LEU A 40 10.95 -15.28 0.58
N GLU A 41 11.76 -15.17 1.65
CA GLU A 41 11.42 -14.41 2.84
C GLU A 41 11.23 -12.93 2.53
N LYS A 42 12.16 -12.30 1.80
CA LYS A 42 12.04 -10.91 1.38
C LYS A 42 10.79 -10.68 0.54
N LYS A 43 10.47 -11.59 -0.40
CA LYS A 43 9.25 -11.49 -1.21
C LYS A 43 8.00 -11.60 -0.35
N HIS A 44 8.00 -12.50 0.64
CA HIS A 44 6.89 -12.66 1.57
C HIS A 44 6.68 -11.38 2.39
N LEU A 45 7.75 -10.87 3.03
CA LEU A 45 7.72 -9.64 3.83
C LEU A 45 7.30 -8.43 3.00
N GLN A 46 7.77 -8.30 1.76
CA GLN A 46 7.34 -7.23 0.87
C GLN A 46 5.85 -7.31 0.54
N LYS A 47 5.34 -8.51 0.24
CA LYS A 47 3.91 -8.71 -0.02
C LYS A 47 3.06 -8.39 1.21
N GLU A 48 3.48 -8.84 2.38
CA GLU A 48 2.79 -8.56 3.64
C GLU A 48 2.84 -7.07 3.98
N ASN A 49 3.97 -6.39 3.76
CA ASN A 49 4.10 -4.95 3.96
C ASN A 49 3.15 -4.16 3.07
N VAL A 50 3.00 -4.56 1.80
CA VAL A 50 2.03 -3.96 0.87
C VAL A 50 0.60 -4.19 1.37
N LEU A 51 0.23 -5.43 1.69
CA LEU A 51 -1.11 -5.76 2.18
C LEU A 51 -1.46 -5.05 3.49
N LEU A 52 -0.51 -4.96 4.44
CA LEU A 52 -0.69 -4.23 5.70
C LEU A 52 -0.84 -2.72 5.45
N LYS A 53 -0.04 -2.15 4.54
CA LYS A 53 -0.18 -0.74 4.16
C LYS A 53 -1.50 -0.45 3.46
N GLU A 54 -2.00 -1.37 2.65
CA GLU A 54 -3.32 -1.29 2.01
C GLU A 54 -4.43 -1.39 3.05
N ALA A 55 -4.38 -2.35 3.97
CA ALA A 55 -5.36 -2.49 5.05
C ALA A 55 -5.39 -1.27 5.99
N VAL A 56 -4.22 -0.69 6.28
CA VAL A 56 -4.10 0.57 7.03
C VAL A 56 -4.69 1.71 6.20
N LYS A 57 -4.34 1.84 4.92
CA LYS A 57 -4.94 2.85 4.03
C LYS A 57 -6.46 2.74 3.98
N GLU A 58 -7.02 1.54 3.82
CA GLU A 58 -8.47 1.31 3.81
C GLU A 58 -9.12 1.78 5.11
N ARG A 59 -8.50 1.47 6.26
CA ARG A 59 -8.98 1.95 7.58
C ARG A 59 -8.86 3.46 7.79
N PHE A 60 -7.99 4.14 7.03
CA PHE A 60 -7.71 5.58 7.17
C PHE A 60 -8.07 6.41 5.92
N ARG A 61 -8.85 5.87 4.98
CA ARG A 61 -9.24 6.55 3.72
C ARG A 61 -9.86 7.92 3.97
N PHE A 62 -10.63 8.08 5.04
CA PHE A 62 -11.33 9.33 5.37
C PHE A 62 -10.48 10.35 6.12
N GLY A 63 -9.29 10.67 5.58
CA GLY A 63 -8.43 11.80 5.92
C GLY A 63 -8.59 12.42 7.32
N ASN A 64 -7.64 12.15 8.21
CA ASN A 64 -7.52 12.76 9.55
C ASN A 64 -8.69 12.52 10.51
N ILE A 65 -9.72 11.73 10.14
CA ILE A 65 -10.77 11.33 11.08
C ILE A 65 -10.29 10.11 11.86
N ILE A 66 -10.01 10.30 13.15
CA ILE A 66 -9.56 9.24 14.06
C ILE A 66 -10.77 8.75 14.87
N GLY A 67 -11.11 7.46 14.73
CA GLY A 67 -12.17 6.83 15.51
C GLY A 67 -12.23 5.32 15.29
N GLN A 68 -12.37 4.54 16.37
CA GLN A 68 -12.43 3.07 16.30
C GLN A 68 -13.76 2.50 16.81
N SER A 69 -14.69 3.36 17.24
CA SER A 69 -15.98 2.89 17.74
C SER A 69 -16.83 2.28 16.62
N PRO A 70 -17.76 1.35 16.92
CA PRO A 70 -18.64 0.77 15.90
C PRO A 70 -19.42 1.81 15.10
N LYS A 71 -19.82 2.93 15.74
CA LYS A 71 -20.49 4.05 15.07
C LYS A 71 -19.58 4.75 14.05
N MET A 72 -18.28 4.87 14.35
CA MET A 72 -17.31 5.44 13.42
C MET A 72 -17.04 4.50 12.25
N GLN A 73 -16.98 3.18 12.48
CA GLN A 73 -16.86 2.20 11.40
C GLN A 73 -18.05 2.29 10.44
N ALA A 74 -19.28 2.34 10.96
CA ALA A 74 -20.47 2.53 10.14
C ALA A 74 -20.46 3.86 9.37
N LEU A 75 -19.90 4.92 9.96
CA LEU A 75 -19.71 6.20 9.27
C LEU A 75 -18.73 6.04 8.10
N TYR A 76 -17.59 5.37 8.30
CA TYR A 76 -16.61 5.11 7.24
C TYR A 76 -17.23 4.31 6.08
N ASP A 77 -18.00 3.25 6.37
CA ASP A 77 -18.71 2.47 5.36
C ASP A 77 -19.70 3.32 4.55
N LEU A 78 -20.36 4.27 5.20
CA LEU A 78 -21.28 5.20 4.53
C LEU A 78 -20.51 6.19 3.64
N LEU A 79 -19.41 6.74 4.14
CA LEU A 79 -18.60 7.69 3.38
C LEU A 79 -18.00 7.03 2.13
N GLU A 80 -17.59 5.76 2.20
CA GLU A 80 -17.05 5.04 1.04
C GLU A 80 -18.09 4.90 -0.08
N LYS A 81 -19.35 4.68 0.29
CA LYS A 81 -20.46 4.55 -0.66
C LYS A 81 -20.89 5.90 -1.24
N VAL A 82 -20.84 6.96 -0.43
CA VAL A 82 -21.35 8.28 -0.82
C VAL A 82 -20.30 9.12 -1.57
N ALA A 83 -19.01 9.03 -1.21
CA ALA A 83 -17.93 9.79 -1.85
C ALA A 83 -17.89 9.70 -3.39
N PRO A 84 -18.09 8.54 -4.05
CA PRO A 84 -18.08 8.46 -5.51
C PRO A 84 -19.35 9.00 -6.19
N THR A 85 -20.40 9.30 -5.41
CA THR A 85 -21.70 9.73 -5.96
C THR A 85 -21.76 11.23 -6.23
N LYS A 86 -22.70 11.65 -7.08
CA LYS A 86 -22.97 13.08 -7.37
C LYS A 86 -24.09 13.68 -6.52
N THR A 87 -24.56 12.98 -5.48
CA THR A 87 -25.70 13.42 -4.66
C THR A 87 -25.30 14.45 -3.61
N ASN A 88 -26.26 15.27 -3.19
CA ASN A 88 -26.06 16.21 -2.07
C ASN A 88 -26.04 15.45 -0.74
N VAL A 89 -25.13 15.81 0.15
CA VAL A 89 -24.95 15.15 1.46
C VAL A 89 -25.19 16.16 2.58
N LEU A 90 -26.03 15.81 3.55
CA LEU A 90 -26.25 16.60 4.77
C LEU A 90 -25.49 15.96 5.94
N ILE A 91 -24.64 16.74 6.61
CA ILE A 91 -23.87 16.27 7.77
C ILE A 91 -24.41 16.95 9.02
N THR A 92 -25.00 16.16 9.93
CA THR A 92 -25.55 16.64 11.19
C THR A 92 -24.70 16.21 12.38
N GLY A 93 -24.83 16.92 13.51
CA GLY A 93 -24.13 16.60 14.74
C GLY A 93 -23.87 17.84 15.59
N GLU A 94 -23.50 17.64 16.84
CA GLU A 94 -23.20 18.72 17.78
C GLU A 94 -21.94 19.50 17.37
N SER A 95 -21.72 20.67 17.98
CA SER A 95 -20.50 21.43 17.76
C SER A 95 -19.27 20.62 18.20
N GLY A 96 -18.15 20.73 17.46
CA GLY A 96 -16.92 20.00 17.79
C GLY A 96 -16.86 18.52 17.37
N THR A 97 -17.93 17.93 16.83
CA THR A 97 -17.98 16.49 16.43
C THR A 97 -17.25 16.14 15.13
N GLY A 98 -16.48 17.07 14.55
CA GLY A 98 -15.69 16.77 13.35
C GLY A 98 -16.45 16.82 12.02
N LYS A 99 -17.66 17.38 11.94
CA LYS A 99 -18.46 17.51 10.70
C LYS A 99 -17.66 18.06 9.50
N LYS A 100 -16.75 19.01 9.75
CA LYS A 100 -15.89 19.61 8.72
C LYS A 100 -14.84 18.64 8.17
N LEU A 101 -14.38 17.69 8.98
CA LEU A 101 -13.48 16.62 8.56
C LEU A 101 -14.23 15.63 7.66
N VAL A 102 -15.46 15.28 8.04
CA VAL A 102 -16.35 14.41 7.24
C VAL A 102 -16.58 15.01 5.84
N ALA A 103 -16.89 16.31 5.75
CA ALA A 103 -17.08 16.97 4.46
C ALA A 103 -15.81 16.93 3.58
N LYS A 104 -14.64 17.16 4.18
CA LYS A 104 -13.36 17.06 3.47
C LYS A 104 -13.07 15.63 3.00
N ALA A 105 -13.36 14.64 3.84
CA ALA A 105 -13.17 13.24 3.51
C ALA A 105 -14.01 12.85 2.28
N ILE A 106 -15.28 13.25 2.23
CA ILE A 106 -16.14 13.04 1.05
C ILE A 106 -15.51 13.67 -0.19
N HIS A 107 -15.01 14.90 -0.11
CA HIS A 107 -14.41 15.59 -1.26
C HIS A 107 -13.16 14.89 -1.78
N TYR A 108 -12.21 14.58 -0.90
CA TYR A 108 -10.92 13.99 -1.29
C TYR A 108 -11.02 12.54 -1.75
N ASP A 109 -12.07 11.81 -1.33
CA ASP A 109 -12.37 10.45 -1.81
C ASP A 109 -13.36 10.43 -2.98
N SER A 110 -13.78 11.59 -3.49
CA SER A 110 -14.65 11.70 -4.66
C SER A 110 -13.87 11.90 -5.97
N PRO A 111 -14.54 11.72 -7.15
CA PRO A 111 -14.01 12.16 -8.44
C PRO A 111 -13.71 13.67 -8.55
N ARG A 112 -14.07 14.46 -7.53
CA ARG A 112 -13.83 15.91 -7.46
C ARG A 112 -12.62 16.26 -6.59
N LYS A 113 -11.84 15.28 -6.11
CA LYS A 113 -10.66 15.50 -5.24
C LYS A 113 -9.67 16.56 -5.76
N ASP A 114 -9.53 16.68 -7.08
CA ASP A 114 -8.60 17.62 -7.74
C ASP A 114 -9.23 19.00 -8.00
N LYS A 115 -10.51 19.20 -7.63
CA LYS A 115 -11.23 20.47 -7.73
C LYS A 115 -11.20 21.22 -6.39
N PRO A 116 -11.41 22.55 -6.39
CA PRO A 116 -11.57 23.31 -5.16
C PRO A 116 -12.65 22.72 -4.24
N PHE A 117 -12.35 22.63 -2.95
CA PHE A 117 -13.33 22.36 -1.90
C PHE A 117 -14.01 23.70 -1.54
N VAL A 118 -15.19 23.92 -2.11
CA VAL A 118 -15.99 25.15 -1.95
C VAL A 118 -17.34 24.85 -1.32
#